data_AF-A0A927APZ4-F1
#
_entry.id   AF-A0A927APZ4-F1
#
_cell.length_a   1.000
_cell.length_b   1.000
_cell.length_c   1.000
_cell.angle_alpha   90.00
_cell.angle_beta   90.00
_cell.angle_gamma   90.00
#
_symmetry.space_group_name_H-M   'P 1'
#
loop_
_entity.id
_entity.type
_entity.pdbx_description
1 polymer ?
#
loop_
_entity_poly.entity_id
_entity_poly.type
_entity_poly.pdbx_seq_one_letter_code
_entity_poly.pdbx_strand_id
1 'polypeptide(L)'
;MTLLIANIGTSDLAVKIDNYYVPIGFDRNEPNIEEAEAQLNTEEETAWKNRSLISSKLAKLLGLTVERPTFRQLTQSLLSAYQKDPETWHERLRPARIFSVVQTAHERFKVNQIYIFVTNQPEIVQSKPNPGYGTDSIHLYEILKLWFERHFSHRLALQFVVIPPEISAIDIDGLFNEYYKFFLQREPQELTLISVKGGTPQMQTALRVQAISSNLTQQIYLEPRLSIAELLAGQPSACQTISYWRYQRLQKYQSVKQLLKQWDFDGARTLLQEWQVTLQNIAKDLESSNAPDLPASQETISACVKALNMAIGYLNFDSTFAKSEYKSDSERLKAFKPIVDNYPLKPGEKNKHYPKLLNLYTQCCLFWHSDRIADFLTRIGLFYEETLHELIYALGGDLYFDRPRPRGDWVLNTNDLLNKNFALAQKFYQIEKVMGKEKGKELALVSQLNKGNCIIGDRWKKPLSKQFKLPGRITKRNFAIALLETSPSLSRKQCDTTAKSLLYGFKSLDYWCLKRNKLVHGARGISKQRMKEVLQEDREFYAKEQPKGTWIDYDIKNSVGDASEHDKLLDVMTEISRLTLELIGTPEQRSLLRENPGYFEPQNEVYYIYSEIGNWVVQNLEIDILTALKVR
;
A
#
# COMPACT_ATOMS: atom_id res chain seq x y z
N MET A 1 -7.98 12.65 -22.15
CA MET A 1 -7.40 13.62 -23.09
C MET A 1 -5.90 13.38 -23.12
N THR A 2 -5.24 13.50 -24.27
CA THR A 2 -3.79 13.29 -24.40
C THR A 2 -3.12 14.62 -24.71
N LEU A 3 -2.08 14.97 -23.98
CA LEU A 3 -1.34 16.22 -24.16
C LEU A 3 0.15 15.96 -24.28
N LEU A 4 0.85 16.88 -24.95
CA LEU A 4 2.31 16.91 -25.00
C LEU A 4 2.83 18.10 -24.21
N ILE A 5 3.81 17.86 -23.34
CA ILE A 5 4.57 18.86 -22.62
C ILE A 5 6.00 18.84 -23.16
N ALA A 6 6.51 19.98 -23.60
CA ALA A 6 7.87 20.06 -24.10
C ALA A 6 8.56 21.36 -23.67
N ASN A 7 9.87 21.28 -23.50
CA ASN A 7 10.74 22.45 -23.56
C ASN A 7 11.19 22.65 -25.02
N ILE A 8 11.56 23.88 -25.38
CA ILE A 8 12.28 24.19 -26.64
C ILE A 8 13.60 24.89 -26.32
N GLY A 9 14.56 24.81 -27.22
CA GLY A 9 15.80 25.58 -27.15
C GLY A 9 16.38 25.91 -28.52
N THR A 10 17.59 26.47 -28.51
CA THR A 10 18.22 27.09 -29.69
C THR A 10 18.41 26.14 -30.88
N SER A 11 18.48 24.84 -30.62
CA SER A 11 18.64 23.80 -31.64
C SER A 11 17.34 23.30 -32.29
N ASP A 12 16.18 23.80 -31.87
CA ASP A 12 14.88 23.29 -32.36
C ASP A 12 14.42 23.95 -33.66
N LEU A 13 15.23 24.84 -34.25
CA LEU A 13 14.99 25.46 -35.56
C LEU A 13 16.21 25.32 -36.46
N ALA A 14 15.96 24.84 -37.67
CA ALA A 14 16.92 24.76 -38.75
C ALA A 14 16.52 25.67 -39.91
N VAL A 15 17.52 26.20 -40.60
CA VAL A 15 17.36 27.06 -41.77
C VAL A 15 18.06 26.45 -42.96
N LYS A 16 17.43 26.52 -44.13
CA LYS A 16 18.00 26.08 -45.39
C LYS A 16 19.06 27.07 -45.86
N ILE A 17 20.32 26.64 -45.84
CA ILE A 17 21.45 27.36 -46.42
C ILE A 17 22.07 26.43 -47.45
N ASP A 18 22.25 26.95 -48.66
CA ASP A 18 22.62 26.15 -49.83
C ASP A 18 21.60 25.01 -50.02
N ASN A 19 22.03 23.74 -49.97
CA ASN A 19 21.15 22.57 -50.15
C ASN A 19 20.73 21.90 -48.83
N TYR A 20 21.21 22.35 -47.67
CA TYR A 20 21.00 21.66 -46.39
C TYR A 20 20.26 22.52 -45.37
N TYR A 21 19.47 21.87 -44.52
CA TYR A 21 18.86 22.48 -43.34
C TYR A 21 19.79 22.34 -42.16
N VAL A 22 20.28 23.45 -41.64
CA VAL A 22 21.31 23.41 -40.59
C VAL A 22 20.81 24.19 -39.37
N PRO A 23 20.99 23.67 -38.13
CA PRO A 23 20.37 24.25 -36.96
C PRO A 23 21.02 25.59 -36.62
N ILE A 24 20.20 26.55 -36.20
CA ILE A 24 20.64 27.91 -35.90
C ILE A 24 21.53 27.97 -34.65
N GLY A 25 21.25 27.12 -33.67
CA GLY A 25 22.11 26.87 -32.51
C GLY A 25 22.31 25.37 -32.28
N PHE A 26 23.42 24.96 -31.66
CA PHE A 26 23.66 23.55 -31.35
C PHE A 26 24.60 23.41 -30.15
N ASP A 27 24.13 23.84 -28.98
CA ASP A 27 24.96 24.00 -27.78
C ASP A 27 24.79 22.83 -26.79
N ARG A 28 24.42 21.63 -27.28
CA ARG A 28 24.06 20.47 -26.47
C ARG A 28 25.00 19.29 -26.69
N ASN A 29 25.27 18.57 -25.60
CA ASN A 29 25.90 17.25 -25.66
C ASN A 29 24.84 16.19 -25.93
N GLU A 30 24.97 15.46 -27.03
CA GLU A 30 24.10 14.33 -27.36
C GLU A 30 24.82 13.01 -27.16
N PRO A 31 24.18 12.00 -26.54
CA PRO A 31 24.83 10.73 -26.22
C PRO A 31 25.20 9.92 -27.47
N ASN A 32 24.55 10.17 -28.61
CA ASN A 32 24.79 9.44 -29.86
C ASN A 32 25.42 10.31 -30.96
N ILE A 33 26.06 11.44 -30.62
CA ILE A 33 26.60 12.38 -31.60
C ILE A 33 27.70 11.75 -32.46
N GLU A 34 28.64 11.01 -31.86
CA GLU A 34 29.76 10.36 -32.56
C GLU A 34 29.26 9.32 -33.57
N GLU A 35 28.27 8.51 -33.16
CA GLU A 35 27.62 7.53 -34.04
C GLU A 35 26.90 8.22 -35.20
N ALA A 36 26.23 9.34 -34.94
CA ALA A 36 25.52 10.10 -35.98
C ALA A 36 26.48 10.78 -36.96
N GLU A 37 27.64 11.27 -36.49
CA GLU A 37 28.67 11.88 -37.34
C GLU A 37 29.36 10.83 -38.23
N ALA A 38 29.56 9.61 -37.74
CA ALA A 38 30.16 8.52 -38.50
C ALA A 38 29.30 8.04 -39.69
N GLN A 39 28.01 8.39 -39.72
CA GLN A 39 27.07 8.00 -40.78
C GLN A 39 27.00 9.02 -41.93
N LEU A 40 27.70 10.15 -41.82
CA LEU A 40 27.66 11.22 -42.80
C LEU A 40 28.53 10.94 -44.02
N ASN A 41 28.07 11.37 -45.20
CA ASN A 41 28.95 11.48 -46.36
C ASN A 41 29.83 12.74 -46.29
N THR A 42 30.82 12.86 -47.19
CA THR A 42 31.80 13.95 -47.16
C THR A 42 31.18 15.34 -47.34
N GLU A 43 30.10 15.48 -48.12
CA GLU A 43 29.41 16.75 -48.33
C GLU A 43 28.61 17.16 -47.08
N GLU A 44 27.88 16.21 -46.49
CA GLU A 44 27.14 16.39 -45.25
C GLU A 44 28.07 16.72 -44.08
N GLU A 45 29.21 16.05 -43.97
CA GLU A 45 30.22 16.34 -42.95
C GLU A 45 30.74 17.77 -43.07
N THR A 46 30.96 18.24 -44.31
CA THR A 46 31.39 19.61 -44.59
C THR A 46 30.31 20.62 -44.20
N ALA A 47 29.05 20.35 -44.56
CA ALA A 47 27.91 21.18 -44.18
C ALA A 47 27.75 21.24 -42.65
N TRP A 48 27.88 20.10 -41.97
CA TRP A 48 27.78 19.97 -40.52
C TRP A 48 28.90 20.71 -39.79
N LYS A 49 30.15 20.61 -40.25
CA LYS A 49 31.30 21.33 -39.68
C LYS A 49 31.18 22.85 -39.86
N ASN A 50 30.63 23.30 -40.99
CA ASN A 50 30.43 24.72 -41.29
C ASN A 50 29.25 25.36 -40.55
N ARG A 51 28.54 24.61 -39.69
CA ARG A 51 27.37 25.12 -38.96
C ARG A 51 27.65 26.34 -38.08
N SER A 52 28.86 26.46 -37.55
CA SER A 52 29.27 27.60 -36.71
C SER A 52 29.20 28.94 -37.44
N LEU A 53 29.20 28.94 -38.77
CA LEU A 53 29.15 30.15 -39.61
C LEU A 53 27.71 30.57 -39.98
N ILE A 54 26.70 29.78 -39.61
CA ILE A 54 25.30 29.97 -40.03
C ILE A 54 24.73 31.27 -39.51
N SER A 55 24.92 31.56 -38.23
CA SER A 55 24.37 32.77 -37.62
C SER A 55 24.84 34.02 -38.36
N SER A 56 26.09 34.06 -38.80
CA SER A 56 26.63 35.17 -39.59
C SER A 56 26.14 35.17 -41.04
N LYS A 57 26.02 34.01 -41.70
CA LYS A 57 25.43 33.92 -43.05
C LYS A 57 23.97 34.40 -43.04
N LEU A 58 23.20 33.95 -42.04
CA LEU A 58 21.80 34.28 -41.89
C LEU A 58 21.60 35.74 -41.49
N ALA A 59 22.47 36.30 -40.64
CA ALA A 59 22.45 37.72 -40.30
C ALA A 59 22.55 38.62 -41.55
N LYS A 60 23.48 38.29 -42.46
CA LYS A 60 23.63 39.00 -43.74
C LYS A 60 22.38 38.90 -44.61
N LEU A 61 21.78 37.70 -44.70
CA LEU A 61 20.54 37.49 -45.45
C LEU A 61 19.34 38.27 -44.87
N LEU A 62 19.30 38.47 -43.56
CA LEU A 62 18.25 39.21 -42.87
C LEU A 62 18.51 40.72 -42.80
N GLY A 63 19.63 41.20 -43.36
CA GLY A 63 20.00 42.62 -43.34
C GLY A 63 20.40 43.13 -41.95
N LEU A 64 20.85 42.25 -41.05
CA LEU A 64 21.32 42.63 -39.72
C LEU A 64 22.70 43.28 -39.83
N THR A 65 22.88 44.42 -39.15
CA THR A 65 24.15 45.17 -39.10
C THR A 65 25.17 44.57 -38.12
N VAL A 66 24.74 43.65 -37.26
CA VAL A 66 25.58 42.99 -36.26
C VAL A 66 26.22 41.73 -36.85
N GLU A 67 27.55 41.62 -36.83
CA GLU A 67 28.27 40.45 -37.39
C GLU A 67 28.00 39.13 -36.64
N ARG A 68 27.70 39.21 -35.34
CA ARG A 68 27.35 38.08 -34.47
C ARG A 68 26.10 38.40 -33.64
N PRO A 69 24.90 38.30 -34.23
CA PRO A 69 23.68 38.54 -33.48
C PRO A 69 23.46 37.45 -32.43
N THR A 70 22.80 37.82 -31.33
CA THR A 70 22.30 36.84 -30.35
C THR A 70 21.19 35.99 -30.97
N PHE A 71 20.92 34.82 -30.39
CA PHE A 71 19.84 33.94 -30.86
C PHE A 71 18.48 34.63 -30.83
N ARG A 72 18.23 35.43 -29.78
CA ARG A 72 17.00 36.24 -29.66
C ARG A 72 16.84 37.26 -30.80
N GLN A 73 17.90 38.02 -31.12
CA GLN A 73 17.87 39.02 -32.21
C GLN A 73 17.65 38.37 -33.58
N LEU A 74 18.30 37.23 -33.80
CA LEU A 74 18.23 36.50 -35.06
C LEU A 74 16.84 35.86 -35.25
N THR A 75 16.27 35.25 -34.21
CA THR A 75 14.89 34.70 -34.26
C THR A 75 13.82 35.79 -34.36
N GLN A 76 14.00 36.96 -33.74
CA GLN A 76 13.10 38.10 -33.91
C GLN A 76 13.07 38.60 -35.37
N SER A 77 14.25 38.69 -35.99
CA SER A 77 14.39 39.12 -37.38
C SER A 77 13.82 38.08 -38.35
N LEU A 78 14.07 36.79 -38.09
CA LEU A 78 13.45 35.68 -38.82
C LEU A 78 11.93 35.70 -38.72
N LEU A 79 11.37 35.90 -37.54
CA LEU A 79 9.91 35.98 -37.34
C LEU A 79 9.31 37.11 -38.19
N SER A 80 9.94 38.28 -38.16
CA SER A 80 9.52 39.44 -38.95
C SER A 80 9.61 39.17 -40.46
N ALA A 81 10.64 38.45 -40.91
CA ALA A 81 10.81 38.06 -42.29
C ALA A 81 9.77 37.02 -42.72
N TYR A 82 9.50 36.03 -41.87
CA TYR A 82 8.51 34.98 -42.11
C TYR A 82 7.09 35.56 -42.19
N GLN A 83 6.73 36.52 -41.33
CA GLN A 83 5.44 37.19 -41.41
C GLN A 83 5.26 38.03 -42.68
N LYS A 84 6.34 38.59 -43.22
CA LYS A 84 6.32 39.38 -44.48
C LYS A 84 6.21 38.50 -45.73
N ASP A 85 6.90 37.36 -45.74
CA ASP A 85 6.87 36.41 -46.84
C ASP A 85 6.71 34.96 -46.33
N PRO A 86 5.45 34.55 -46.04
CA PRO A 86 5.16 33.24 -45.46
C PRO A 86 5.56 32.07 -46.34
N GLU A 87 5.46 32.17 -47.66
CA GLU A 87 5.74 31.05 -48.57
C GLU A 87 7.24 30.73 -48.58
N THR A 88 8.07 31.74 -48.86
CA THR A 88 9.53 31.58 -48.95
C THR A 88 10.11 31.05 -47.64
N TRP A 89 9.71 31.63 -46.51
CA TRP A 89 10.28 31.25 -45.22
C TRP A 89 9.71 29.94 -44.68
N HIS A 90 8.48 29.56 -45.01
CA HIS A 90 7.96 28.25 -44.61
C HIS A 90 8.73 27.09 -45.26
N GLU A 91 9.17 27.26 -46.52
CA GLU A 91 10.03 26.27 -47.18
C GLU A 91 11.47 26.30 -46.67
N ARG A 92 12.00 27.49 -46.33
CA ARG A 92 13.38 27.61 -45.84
C ARG A 92 13.56 27.24 -44.38
N LEU A 93 12.50 27.24 -43.58
CA LEU A 93 12.54 26.88 -42.17
C LEU A 93 12.02 25.46 -41.96
N ARG A 94 12.68 24.74 -41.05
CA ARG A 94 12.21 23.44 -40.56
C ARG A 94 12.35 23.42 -39.04
N PRO A 95 11.31 23.04 -38.29
CA PRO A 95 11.49 22.57 -36.93
C PRO A 95 12.47 21.41 -36.98
N ALA A 96 13.51 21.48 -36.16
CA ALA A 96 14.54 20.46 -36.16
C ALA A 96 14.10 19.29 -35.28
N ARG A 97 14.65 19.19 -34.07
CA ARG A 97 14.46 17.99 -33.22
C ARG A 97 13.08 17.92 -32.58
N ILE A 98 12.46 19.06 -32.30
CA ILE A 98 11.08 19.11 -31.82
C ILE A 98 10.08 18.57 -32.86
N PHE A 99 10.45 18.50 -34.15
CA PHE A 99 9.55 18.03 -35.21
C PHE A 99 9.11 16.59 -34.97
N SER A 100 10.06 15.67 -34.76
CA SER A 100 9.73 14.26 -34.58
C SER A 100 8.91 13.99 -33.32
N VAL A 101 9.12 14.77 -32.26
CA VAL A 101 8.32 14.74 -31.03
C VAL A 101 6.88 15.13 -31.33
N VAL A 102 6.67 16.28 -31.97
CA VAL A 102 5.34 16.80 -32.31
C VAL A 102 4.63 15.87 -33.29
N GLN A 103 5.33 15.41 -34.31
CA GLN A 103 4.80 14.48 -35.30
C GLN A 103 4.38 13.16 -34.65
N THR A 104 5.23 12.57 -33.82
CA THR A 104 4.91 11.31 -33.11
C THR A 104 3.70 11.52 -32.19
N ALA A 105 3.65 12.62 -31.43
CA ALA A 105 2.53 12.93 -30.57
C ALA A 105 1.21 13.08 -31.35
N HIS A 106 1.24 13.77 -32.49
CA HIS A 106 0.05 13.98 -33.31
C HIS A 106 -0.39 12.71 -34.05
N GLU A 107 0.54 12.03 -34.73
CA GLU A 107 0.21 10.91 -35.61
C GLU A 107 -0.08 9.62 -34.84
N ARG A 108 0.75 9.27 -33.85
CA ARG A 108 0.62 8.03 -33.05
C ARG A 108 -0.37 8.19 -31.90
N PHE A 109 -0.30 9.31 -31.17
CA PHE A 109 -1.07 9.50 -29.93
C PHE A 109 -2.27 10.44 -30.08
N LYS A 110 -2.52 10.96 -31.29
CA LYS A 110 -3.66 11.85 -31.61
C LYS A 110 -3.73 13.09 -30.71
N VAL A 111 -2.56 13.63 -30.34
CA VAL A 111 -2.46 14.88 -29.58
C VAL A 111 -2.87 16.05 -30.46
N ASN A 112 -3.80 16.86 -29.94
CA ASN A 112 -4.25 18.10 -30.57
C ASN A 112 -3.83 19.36 -29.79
N GLN A 113 -3.33 19.19 -28.57
CA GLN A 113 -2.90 20.29 -27.70
C GLN A 113 -1.49 20.03 -27.16
N ILE A 114 -0.60 20.98 -27.40
CA ILE A 114 0.81 20.91 -27.01
C ILE A 114 1.14 22.13 -26.14
N TYR A 115 1.70 21.89 -24.97
CA TYR A 115 2.24 22.92 -24.08
C TYR A 115 3.75 22.99 -24.25
N ILE A 116 4.23 24.17 -24.62
CA ILE A 116 5.66 24.46 -24.83
C ILE A 116 6.11 25.47 -23.79
N PHE A 117 7.09 25.10 -22.96
CA PHE A 117 7.73 26.03 -22.05
C PHE A 117 8.73 26.92 -22.80
N VAL A 118 8.60 28.22 -22.61
CA VAL A 118 9.39 29.24 -23.31
C VAL A 118 10.01 30.21 -22.33
N THR A 119 11.17 30.76 -22.67
CA THR A 119 11.82 31.81 -21.88
C THR A 119 11.65 33.16 -22.55
N ASN A 120 11.37 34.18 -21.73
CA ASN A 120 11.32 35.58 -22.15
C ASN A 120 11.96 36.44 -21.04
N GLN A 121 13.27 36.26 -20.89
CA GLN A 121 14.05 36.92 -19.86
C GLN A 121 14.14 38.43 -20.13
N PRO A 122 14.24 39.27 -19.07
CA PRO A 122 14.53 40.69 -19.25
C PRO A 122 16.00 40.90 -19.58
N GLU A 123 16.32 41.95 -20.36
CA GLU A 123 17.69 42.28 -20.76
C GLU A 123 18.62 42.58 -19.58
N ILE A 124 18.07 43.21 -18.52
CA ILE A 124 18.80 43.63 -17.33
C ILE A 124 18.11 43.04 -16.09
N VAL A 125 18.90 42.39 -15.22
CA VAL A 125 18.47 41.90 -13.89
C VAL A 125 19.45 42.43 -12.85
N GLN A 126 18.93 43.08 -11.80
CA GLN A 126 19.76 43.66 -10.72
C GLN A 126 20.93 44.52 -11.25
N SER A 127 20.63 45.38 -12.23
CA SER A 127 21.60 46.28 -12.88
C SER A 127 22.76 45.58 -13.62
N LYS A 128 22.62 44.28 -13.96
CA LYS A 128 23.57 43.54 -14.80
C LYS A 128 22.87 42.93 -16.03
N PRO A 129 23.58 42.77 -17.16
CA PRO A 129 23.05 42.04 -18.30
C PRO A 129 22.63 40.63 -17.89
N ASN A 130 21.41 40.21 -18.26
CA ASN A 130 20.95 38.86 -17.99
C ASN A 130 21.57 37.89 -19.01
N PRO A 131 22.37 36.90 -18.58
CA PRO A 131 22.99 35.95 -19.50
C PRO A 131 21.96 35.09 -20.27
N GLY A 132 20.73 34.96 -19.77
CA GLY A 132 19.66 34.23 -20.45
C GLY A 132 18.96 35.00 -21.57
N TYR A 133 19.07 36.34 -21.61
CA TYR A 133 18.35 37.17 -22.58
C TYR A 133 18.73 36.85 -24.04
N GLY A 134 20.03 36.64 -24.29
CA GLY A 134 20.54 36.38 -25.64
C GLY A 134 20.10 35.04 -26.23
N THR A 135 19.70 34.08 -25.38
CA THR A 135 19.33 32.70 -25.75
C THR A 135 17.84 32.41 -25.61
N ASP A 136 17.01 33.44 -25.41
CA ASP A 136 15.57 33.29 -25.21
C ASP A 136 14.83 32.63 -26.36
N SER A 137 13.79 31.89 -26.02
CA SER A 137 13.03 31.06 -26.96
C SER A 137 11.65 31.63 -27.35
N ILE A 138 11.26 32.82 -26.87
CA ILE A 138 9.93 33.39 -27.17
C ILE A 138 9.67 33.59 -28.67
N HIS A 139 10.62 34.17 -29.41
CA HIS A 139 10.47 34.37 -30.86
C HIS A 139 10.62 33.07 -31.65
N LEU A 140 11.41 32.12 -31.13
CA LEU A 140 11.48 30.76 -31.67
C LEU A 140 10.10 30.08 -31.57
N TYR A 141 9.42 30.17 -30.43
CA TYR A 141 8.08 29.61 -30.26
C TYR A 141 7.10 30.16 -31.30
N GLU A 142 7.08 31.47 -31.53
CA GLU A 142 6.17 32.08 -32.52
C GLU A 142 6.44 31.55 -33.94
N ILE A 143 7.71 31.39 -34.32
CA ILE A 143 8.10 30.77 -35.60
C ILE A 143 7.59 29.32 -35.68
N LEU A 144 7.84 28.53 -34.64
CA LEU A 144 7.43 27.13 -34.60
C LEU A 144 5.91 26.99 -34.63
N LYS A 145 5.18 27.87 -33.94
CA LYS A 145 3.71 27.92 -33.96
C LYS A 145 3.19 28.14 -35.36
N LEU A 146 3.66 29.19 -36.06
CA LEU A 146 3.27 29.48 -37.44
C LEU A 146 3.57 28.29 -38.37
N TRP A 147 4.74 27.67 -38.19
CA TRP A 147 5.15 26.55 -39.02
C TRP A 147 4.26 25.31 -38.79
N PHE A 148 4.05 24.91 -37.53
CA PHE A 148 3.28 23.71 -37.20
C PHE A 148 1.79 23.86 -37.49
N GLU A 149 1.20 25.02 -37.22
CA GLU A 149 -0.20 25.29 -37.55
C GLU A 149 -0.43 25.16 -39.05
N ARG A 150 0.50 25.68 -39.87
CA ARG A 150 0.43 25.53 -41.32
C ARG A 150 0.65 24.08 -41.77
N HIS A 151 1.68 23.42 -41.25
CA HIS A 151 2.05 22.05 -41.63
C HIS A 151 0.94 21.03 -41.31
N PHE A 152 0.32 21.16 -40.14
CA PHE A 152 -0.76 20.28 -39.69
C PHE A 152 -2.18 20.83 -40.00
N SER A 153 -2.29 21.77 -40.94
CA SER A 153 -3.59 22.31 -41.39
C SER A 153 -4.51 22.79 -40.24
N HIS A 154 -3.93 23.47 -39.25
CA HIS A 154 -4.59 24.01 -38.06
C HIS A 154 -5.27 22.96 -37.15
N ARG A 155 -4.94 21.67 -37.29
CA ARG A 155 -5.46 20.60 -36.40
C ARG A 155 -4.72 20.50 -35.06
N LEU A 156 -3.63 21.25 -34.92
CA LEU A 156 -2.72 21.21 -33.79
C LEU A 156 -2.63 22.58 -33.13
N ALA A 157 -2.96 22.66 -31.85
CA ALA A 157 -2.87 23.89 -31.07
C ALA A 157 -1.60 23.88 -30.19
N LEU A 158 -0.69 24.81 -30.48
CA LEU A 158 0.50 25.05 -29.65
C LEU A 158 0.21 26.16 -28.65
N GLN A 159 0.36 25.88 -27.36
CA GLN A 159 0.22 26.83 -26.26
C GLN A 159 1.57 27.04 -25.60
N PHE A 160 1.97 28.29 -25.41
CA PHE A 160 3.19 28.58 -24.66
C PHE A 160 2.90 28.70 -23.17
N VAL A 161 3.88 28.33 -22.36
CA VAL A 161 3.95 28.59 -20.92
C VAL A 161 5.23 29.38 -20.68
N VAL A 162 5.11 30.66 -20.35
CA VAL A 162 6.28 31.52 -20.14
C VAL A 162 6.88 31.25 -18.77
N ILE A 163 8.17 30.95 -18.71
CA ILE A 163 8.92 30.97 -17.46
C ILE A 163 8.98 32.43 -16.97
N PRO A 164 8.53 32.73 -15.74
CA PRO A 164 8.46 34.09 -15.22
C PRO A 164 9.79 34.85 -15.38
N PRO A 165 9.77 36.15 -15.71
CA PRO A 165 10.98 36.97 -15.91
C PRO A 165 11.93 36.98 -14.72
N GLU A 166 11.42 36.73 -13.51
CA GLU A 166 12.17 36.69 -12.26
C GLU A 166 12.96 35.40 -12.08
N ILE A 167 12.61 34.34 -12.81
CA ILE A 167 13.22 33.02 -12.71
C ILE A 167 14.15 32.82 -13.91
N SER A 168 15.45 32.73 -13.62
CA SER A 168 16.45 32.48 -14.65
C SER A 168 16.34 31.07 -15.21
N ALA A 169 16.59 30.89 -16.51
CA ALA A 169 16.60 29.57 -17.16
C ALA A 169 17.70 28.62 -16.65
N ILE A 170 18.63 29.12 -15.82
CA ILE A 170 19.66 28.32 -15.13
C ILE A 170 19.41 28.19 -13.61
N ASP A 171 18.35 28.81 -13.08
CA ASP A 171 17.92 28.68 -11.69
C ASP A 171 17.04 27.44 -11.52
N ILE A 172 17.65 26.34 -11.09
CA ILE A 172 16.95 25.06 -10.97
C ILE A 172 15.83 25.07 -9.91
N ASP A 173 15.99 25.83 -8.82
CA ASP A 173 15.02 25.87 -7.72
C ASP A 173 13.76 26.64 -8.12
N GLY A 174 13.95 27.80 -8.77
CA GLY A 174 12.86 28.55 -9.37
C GLY A 174 12.11 27.72 -10.42
N LEU A 175 12.84 27.01 -11.29
CA LEU A 175 12.26 26.14 -12.30
C LEU A 175 11.46 24.98 -11.70
N PHE A 176 11.95 24.33 -10.64
CA PHE A 176 11.19 23.27 -9.97
C PHE A 176 9.81 23.76 -9.52
N ASN A 177 9.73 24.95 -8.94
CA ASN A 177 8.46 25.53 -8.48
C ASN A 177 7.49 25.80 -9.64
N GLU A 178 7.97 26.32 -10.77
CA GLU A 178 7.10 26.61 -11.92
C GLU A 178 6.57 25.35 -12.60
N TYR A 179 7.43 24.35 -12.83
CA TYR A 179 6.96 23.06 -13.34
C TYR A 179 6.00 22.39 -12.37
N TYR A 180 6.25 22.46 -11.05
CA TYR A 180 5.34 21.94 -10.03
C TYR A 180 3.94 22.58 -10.13
N LYS A 181 3.85 23.92 -10.19
CA LYS A 181 2.58 24.63 -10.35
C LYS A 181 1.82 24.19 -11.60
N PHE A 182 2.54 23.98 -12.71
CA PHE A 182 1.94 23.51 -13.95
C PHE A 182 1.36 22.11 -13.81
N PHE A 183 2.13 21.16 -13.26
CA PHE A 183 1.68 19.77 -13.07
C PHE A 183 0.54 19.65 -12.07
N LEU A 184 0.47 20.52 -11.05
CA LEU A 184 -0.62 20.53 -10.07
C LEU A 184 -1.99 20.87 -10.69
N GLN A 185 -2.00 21.57 -11.82
CA GLN A 185 -3.23 21.91 -12.56
C GLN A 185 -3.65 20.83 -13.56
N ARG A 186 -2.95 19.70 -13.64
CA ARG A 186 -3.23 18.61 -14.60
C ARG A 186 -4.07 17.52 -13.95
N GLU A 187 -4.91 16.87 -14.76
CA GLU A 187 -5.73 15.76 -14.31
C GLU A 187 -4.89 14.47 -14.19
N PRO A 188 -4.94 13.74 -13.05
CA PRO A 188 -4.11 12.55 -12.82
C PRO A 188 -4.25 11.43 -13.86
N GLN A 189 -5.40 11.36 -14.53
CA GLN A 189 -5.78 10.27 -15.44
C GLN A 189 -5.44 10.59 -16.92
N GLU A 190 -4.93 11.79 -17.22
CA GLU A 190 -4.55 12.16 -18.58
C GLU A 190 -3.26 11.47 -19.01
N LEU A 191 -3.27 10.88 -20.22
CA LEU A 191 -2.04 10.41 -20.84
C LEU A 191 -1.18 11.63 -21.19
N THR A 192 -0.05 11.73 -20.52
CA THR A 192 0.85 12.88 -20.64
C THR A 192 2.12 12.46 -21.35
N LEU A 193 2.32 13.00 -22.55
CA LEU A 193 3.56 12.85 -23.31
C LEU A 193 4.53 13.97 -22.90
N ILE A 194 5.80 13.65 -22.72
CA ILE A 194 6.79 14.59 -22.21
C ILE A 194 8.04 14.55 -23.06
N SER A 195 8.52 15.72 -23.52
CA SER A 195 9.82 15.85 -24.15
C SER A 195 10.76 16.71 -23.29
N VAL A 196 11.79 16.05 -22.76
CA VAL A 196 12.77 16.64 -21.86
C VAL A 196 14.05 17.07 -22.56
N LYS A 197 14.10 17.06 -23.91
CA LYS A 197 15.34 17.38 -24.65
C LYS A 197 15.52 18.89 -24.90
N GLY A 198 14.45 19.68 -24.88
CA GLY A 198 14.51 21.13 -25.07
C GLY A 198 14.95 21.93 -23.84
N GLY A 199 15.24 23.23 -23.99
CA GLY A 199 15.72 24.10 -22.92
C GLY A 199 17.19 23.90 -22.50
N THR A 200 17.56 24.57 -21.41
CA THR A 200 18.85 24.41 -20.70
C THR A 200 18.90 23.08 -19.94
N PRO A 201 20.09 22.55 -19.58
CA PRO A 201 20.19 21.34 -18.75
C PRO A 201 19.36 21.41 -17.44
N GLN A 202 19.24 22.59 -16.85
CA GLN A 202 18.44 22.85 -15.65
C GLN A 202 16.94 22.73 -15.94
N MET A 203 16.45 23.28 -17.05
CA MET A 203 15.05 23.10 -17.48
C MET A 203 14.72 21.63 -17.78
N GLN A 204 15.63 20.91 -18.45
CA GLN A 204 15.47 19.49 -18.75
C GLN A 204 15.36 18.66 -17.45
N THR A 205 16.26 18.91 -16.51
CA THR A 205 16.30 18.23 -15.21
C THR A 205 15.05 18.56 -14.39
N ALA A 206 14.68 19.83 -14.31
CA ALA A 206 13.52 20.28 -13.55
C ALA A 206 12.21 19.70 -14.09
N LEU A 207 11.99 19.75 -15.40
CA LEU A 207 10.82 19.14 -16.05
C LEU A 207 10.76 17.63 -15.78
N ARG A 208 11.88 16.91 -15.92
CA ARG A 208 11.95 15.46 -15.69
C ARG A 208 11.59 15.09 -14.25
N VAL A 209 12.20 15.76 -13.27
CA VAL A 209 11.98 15.45 -11.84
C VAL A 209 10.55 15.79 -11.43
N GLN A 210 10.02 16.94 -11.86
CA GLN A 210 8.65 17.33 -11.51
C GLN A 210 7.61 16.44 -12.19
N ALA A 211 7.85 16.00 -13.43
CA ALA A 211 7.01 15.00 -14.07
C ALA A 211 6.99 13.67 -13.29
N ILE A 212 8.17 13.12 -12.97
CA ILE A 212 8.28 11.86 -12.20
C ILE A 212 7.58 11.97 -10.84
N SER A 213 7.66 13.13 -10.19
CA SER A 213 7.10 13.40 -8.87
C SER A 213 5.63 13.84 -8.89
N SER A 214 5.05 14.05 -10.07
CA SER A 214 3.66 14.48 -10.22
C SER A 214 2.67 13.35 -9.93
N ASN A 215 1.40 13.72 -9.73
CA ASN A 215 0.30 12.77 -9.55
C ASN A 215 -0.18 12.13 -10.86
N LEU A 216 0.47 12.40 -11.99
CA LEU A 216 0.09 11.85 -13.29
C LEU A 216 0.36 10.35 -13.34
N THR A 217 -0.69 9.58 -13.58
CA THR A 217 -0.65 8.11 -13.59
C THR A 217 -0.06 7.55 -14.88
N GLN A 218 -0.21 8.24 -16.01
CA GLN A 218 0.25 7.76 -17.32
C GLN A 218 1.21 8.78 -17.94
N GLN A 219 2.50 8.44 -17.95
CA GLN A 219 3.55 9.30 -18.49
C GLN A 219 4.42 8.53 -19.49
N ILE A 220 4.56 9.11 -20.69
CA ILE A 220 5.44 8.58 -21.74
C ILE A 220 6.37 9.70 -22.19
N TYR A 221 7.64 9.37 -22.31
CA TYR A 221 8.67 10.30 -22.72
C TYR A 221 8.98 10.08 -24.20
N LEU A 222 8.90 11.17 -24.97
CA LEU A 222 9.23 11.18 -26.39
C LEU A 222 10.65 11.74 -26.53
N GLU A 223 11.60 10.85 -26.82
CA GLU A 223 13.01 11.19 -26.95
C GLU A 223 13.50 11.01 -28.40
N PRO A 224 13.78 12.11 -29.12
CA PRO A 224 14.33 12.02 -30.47
C PRO A 224 15.80 11.56 -30.44
N ARG A 225 16.12 10.51 -31.20
CA ARG A 225 17.50 10.07 -31.42
C ARG A 225 18.11 10.94 -32.51
N LEU A 226 19.29 11.55 -32.27
CA LEU A 226 19.90 12.43 -33.27
C LEU A 226 20.23 11.64 -34.54
N SER A 227 19.71 12.07 -35.68
CA SER A 227 20.24 11.70 -37.00
C SER A 227 20.64 13.00 -37.70
N ILE A 228 21.94 13.19 -37.92
CA ILE A 228 22.45 14.42 -38.54
C ILE A 228 22.05 14.45 -40.02
N ALA A 229 22.11 13.33 -40.73
CA ALA A 229 21.70 13.23 -42.13
C ALA A 229 20.22 13.63 -42.33
N GLU A 230 19.31 13.09 -41.51
CA GLU A 230 17.88 13.46 -41.57
C GLU A 230 17.67 14.94 -41.24
N LEU A 231 18.38 15.45 -40.23
CA LEU A 231 18.31 16.86 -39.86
C LEU A 231 18.76 17.77 -41.01
N LEU A 232 19.87 17.43 -41.67
CA LEU A 232 20.38 18.14 -42.86
C LEU A 232 19.42 18.06 -44.05
N ALA A 233 18.68 16.96 -44.19
CA ALA A 233 17.63 16.79 -45.19
C ALA A 233 16.31 17.52 -44.82
N GLY A 234 16.21 18.09 -43.62
CA GLY A 234 15.01 18.74 -43.12
C GLY A 234 13.90 17.74 -42.72
N GLN A 235 14.29 16.51 -42.42
CA GLN A 235 13.43 15.42 -42.02
C GLN A 235 13.48 15.16 -40.50
N PRO A 236 12.39 14.67 -39.91
CA PRO A 236 12.32 14.36 -38.49
C PRO A 236 13.15 13.12 -38.17
N SER A 237 14.03 13.20 -37.17
CA SER A 237 14.77 12.03 -36.69
C SER A 237 13.85 11.03 -35.97
N ALA A 238 14.21 9.75 -35.94
CA ALA A 238 13.44 8.72 -35.23
C ALA A 238 13.20 9.10 -33.74
N CYS A 239 11.95 8.98 -33.29
CA CYS A 239 11.57 9.28 -31.90
C CYS A 239 11.31 7.99 -31.12
N GLN A 240 12.02 7.82 -30.02
CA GLN A 240 11.84 6.68 -29.12
C GLN A 240 10.83 7.01 -28.04
N THR A 241 9.99 6.04 -27.70
CA THR A 241 9.11 6.09 -26.53
C THR A 241 9.81 5.46 -25.33
N ILE A 242 10.01 6.23 -24.27
CA ILE A 242 10.68 5.80 -23.03
C ILE A 242 9.72 6.03 -21.85
N SER A 243 9.88 5.27 -20.77
CA SER A 243 9.21 5.54 -19.51
C SER A 243 10.17 5.40 -18.34
N TYR A 244 10.07 6.33 -17.39
CA TYR A 244 10.87 6.34 -16.15
C TYR A 244 10.18 5.55 -15.01
N TRP A 245 9.32 4.57 -15.35
CA TRP A 245 8.56 3.74 -14.41
C TRP A 245 9.41 3.09 -13.31
N ARG A 246 10.69 2.80 -13.56
CA ARG A 246 11.61 2.23 -12.57
C ARG A 246 11.83 3.14 -11.36
N TYR A 247 11.80 4.46 -11.54
CA TYR A 247 11.90 5.43 -10.44
C TYR A 247 10.62 5.45 -9.60
N GLN A 248 9.46 5.44 -10.27
CA GLN A 248 8.15 5.37 -9.61
C GLN A 248 8.00 4.05 -8.84
N ARG A 249 8.45 2.93 -9.42
CA ARG A 249 8.49 1.62 -8.77
C ARG A 249 9.14 1.67 -7.39
N LEU A 250 10.33 2.27 -7.30
CA LEU A 250 11.07 2.38 -6.04
C LEU A 250 10.23 3.12 -4.98
N GLN A 251 9.62 4.24 -5.33
CA GLN A 251 8.77 5.03 -4.42
C GLN A 251 7.53 4.24 -3.98
N LYS A 252 6.87 3.55 -4.91
CA LYS A 252 5.70 2.70 -4.61
C LYS A 252 6.07 1.57 -3.67
N TYR A 253 7.19 0.87 -3.90
CA TYR A 253 7.60 -0.24 -3.05
C TYR A 253 8.03 0.21 -1.65
N GLN A 254 8.65 1.38 -1.52
CA GLN A 254 8.92 1.97 -0.19
C GLN A 254 7.62 2.30 0.56
N SER A 255 6.60 2.79 -0.14
CA SER A 255 5.28 3.05 0.45
C SER A 255 4.62 1.74 0.91
N VAL A 256 4.67 0.68 0.10
CA VAL A 256 4.21 -0.67 0.51
C VAL A 256 4.93 -1.14 1.78
N LYS A 257 6.27 -0.99 1.84
CA LYS A 257 7.05 -1.39 3.00
C LYS A 257 6.64 -0.62 4.27
N GLN A 258 6.32 0.67 4.16
CA GLN A 258 5.81 1.46 5.27
C GLN A 258 4.42 1.01 5.74
N LEU A 259 3.51 0.75 4.80
CA LEU A 259 2.16 0.25 5.10
C LEU A 259 2.22 -1.12 5.81
N LEU A 260 3.08 -2.02 5.33
CA LEU A 260 3.25 -3.34 5.95
C LEU A 260 3.88 -3.28 7.34
N LYS A 261 4.74 -2.30 7.63
CA LYS A 261 5.21 -2.05 9.02
C LYS A 261 4.07 -1.66 9.97
N GLN A 262 3.00 -1.07 9.44
CA GLN A 262 1.79 -0.70 10.18
C GLN A 262 0.70 -1.78 10.09
N TRP A 263 0.99 -2.93 9.47
CA TRP A 263 0.05 -4.02 9.24
C TRP A 263 -1.13 -3.65 8.34
N ASP A 264 -0.99 -2.61 7.52
CA ASP A 264 -1.99 -2.20 6.54
C ASP A 264 -1.85 -3.00 5.22
N PHE A 265 -2.30 -4.25 5.27
CA PHE A 265 -2.29 -5.15 4.12
C PHE A 265 -3.24 -4.68 3.01
N ASP A 266 -4.34 -4.00 3.36
CA ASP A 266 -5.34 -3.54 2.39
C ASP A 266 -4.86 -2.31 1.63
N GLY A 267 -4.23 -1.36 2.33
CA GLY A 267 -3.53 -0.22 1.72
C GLY A 267 -2.39 -0.67 0.83
N ALA A 268 -1.56 -1.62 1.30
CA ALA A 268 -0.48 -2.20 0.50
C ALA A 268 -1.00 -2.87 -0.78
N ARG A 269 -2.09 -3.64 -0.68
CA ARG A 269 -2.73 -4.30 -1.82
C ARG A 269 -3.23 -3.28 -2.83
N THR A 270 -3.98 -2.28 -2.36
CA THR A 270 -4.58 -1.25 -3.21
C THR A 270 -3.52 -0.48 -3.99
N LEU A 271 -2.43 -0.06 -3.32
CA LEU A 271 -1.32 0.63 -3.96
C LEU A 271 -0.62 -0.23 -5.03
N LEU A 272 -0.44 -1.54 -4.80
CA LEU A 272 0.12 -2.45 -5.79
C LEU A 272 -0.82 -2.72 -6.96
N GLN A 273 -2.14 -2.78 -6.73
CA GLN A 273 -3.14 -2.93 -7.79
C GLN A 273 -3.19 -1.70 -8.70
N GLU A 274 -3.21 -0.50 -8.13
CA GLU A 274 -3.11 0.76 -8.89
C GLU A 274 -1.82 0.82 -9.69
N TRP A 275 -0.71 0.39 -9.08
CA TRP A 275 0.58 0.33 -9.75
C TRP A 275 0.60 -0.69 -10.90
N GLN A 276 -0.02 -1.86 -10.72
CA GLN A 276 -0.16 -2.85 -11.76
C GLN A 276 -0.94 -2.31 -12.97
N VAL A 277 -2.06 -1.61 -12.73
CA VAL A 277 -2.84 -0.94 -13.79
C VAL A 277 -1.99 0.11 -14.50
N THR A 278 -1.23 0.91 -13.75
CA THR A 278 -0.30 1.91 -14.31
C THR A 278 0.72 1.26 -15.25
N LEU A 279 1.37 0.19 -14.80
CA LEU A 279 2.34 -0.55 -15.62
C LEU A 279 1.71 -1.19 -16.85
N GLN A 280 0.49 -1.70 -16.76
CA GLN A 280 -0.22 -2.28 -17.91
C GLN A 280 -0.53 -1.24 -18.97
N ASN A 281 -0.87 -0.02 -18.58
CA ASN A 281 -1.12 1.08 -19.51
C ASN A 281 0.19 1.53 -20.17
N ILE A 282 1.25 1.71 -19.38
CA ILE A 282 2.59 2.03 -19.89
C ILE A 282 3.09 0.96 -20.88
N ALA A 283 2.83 -0.32 -20.61
CA ALA A 283 3.23 -1.43 -21.47
C ALA A 283 2.57 -1.41 -22.86
N LYS A 284 1.33 -0.91 -22.96
CA LYS A 284 0.61 -0.83 -24.26
C LYS A 284 1.24 0.18 -25.20
N ASP A 285 1.77 1.26 -24.63
CA ASP A 285 2.23 2.39 -25.41
C ASP A 285 3.75 2.41 -25.64
N LEU A 286 4.50 1.62 -24.87
CA LEU A 286 5.94 1.42 -25.05
C LEU A 286 6.24 0.36 -26.10
N GLU A 287 7.30 0.59 -26.86
CA GLU A 287 7.94 -0.47 -27.66
C GLU A 287 8.58 -1.51 -26.74
N SER A 288 8.40 -2.80 -27.06
CA SER A 288 8.85 -3.93 -26.24
C SER A 288 10.36 -3.91 -25.97
N SER A 289 11.16 -3.39 -26.90
CA SER A 289 12.61 -3.24 -26.77
C SER A 289 13.01 -2.28 -25.64
N ASN A 290 12.14 -1.34 -25.28
CA ASN A 290 12.48 -0.25 -24.37
C ASN A 290 12.17 -0.58 -22.89
N ALA A 291 11.48 -1.70 -22.61
CA ALA A 291 11.16 -2.16 -21.27
C ALA A 291 11.05 -3.71 -21.16
N PRO A 292 12.15 -4.46 -21.43
CA PRO A 292 12.12 -5.93 -21.44
C PRO A 292 11.84 -6.58 -20.08
N ASP A 293 12.11 -5.89 -18.98
CA ASP A 293 11.89 -6.32 -17.59
C ASP A 293 10.47 -6.04 -17.08
N LEU A 294 9.67 -5.27 -17.82
CA LEU A 294 8.33 -4.87 -17.39
C LEU A 294 7.36 -6.05 -17.17
N PRO A 295 7.30 -7.07 -18.04
CA PRO A 295 6.44 -8.23 -17.81
C PRO A 295 6.80 -8.99 -16.52
N ALA A 296 8.09 -9.21 -16.26
CA ALA A 296 8.54 -9.90 -15.05
C ALA A 296 8.19 -9.11 -13.77
N SER A 297 8.27 -7.78 -13.82
CA SER A 297 7.85 -6.91 -12.71
C SER A 297 6.34 -7.00 -12.47
N GLN A 298 5.52 -6.98 -13.53
CA GLN A 298 4.06 -7.16 -13.41
C GLN A 298 3.67 -8.50 -12.80
N GLU A 299 4.38 -9.57 -13.16
CA GLU A 299 4.20 -10.90 -12.59
C GLU A 299 4.53 -10.95 -11.10
N THR A 300 5.61 -10.29 -10.70
CA THR A 300 6.03 -10.20 -9.29
C THR A 300 5.01 -9.42 -8.46
N ILE A 301 4.51 -8.30 -8.98
CA ILE A 301 3.45 -7.50 -8.35
C ILE A 301 2.18 -8.33 -8.20
N SER A 302 1.80 -9.09 -9.23
CA SER A 302 0.62 -9.98 -9.18
C SER A 302 0.72 -11.01 -8.05
N ALA A 303 1.89 -11.67 -7.91
CA ALA A 303 2.12 -12.62 -6.83
C ALA A 303 2.08 -11.94 -5.44
N CYS A 304 2.65 -10.74 -5.33
CA CYS A 304 2.57 -9.93 -4.10
C CYS A 304 1.12 -9.58 -3.74
N VAL A 305 0.31 -9.13 -4.70
CA VAL A 305 -1.11 -8.82 -4.49
C VAL A 305 -1.87 -10.05 -3.98
N LYS A 306 -1.65 -11.24 -4.57
CA LYS A 306 -2.27 -12.49 -4.10
C LYS A 306 -1.82 -12.85 -2.67
N ALA A 307 -0.54 -12.70 -2.36
CA ALA A 307 -0.03 -12.91 -1.00
C ALA A 307 -0.71 -11.97 0.02
N LEU A 308 -0.87 -10.69 -0.32
CA LEU A 308 -1.59 -9.73 0.51
C LEU A 308 -3.08 -10.10 0.66
N ASN A 309 -3.74 -10.57 -0.40
CA ASN A 309 -5.09 -11.11 -0.30
C ASN A 309 -5.17 -12.31 0.67
N MET A 310 -4.17 -13.19 0.69
CA MET A 310 -4.11 -14.28 1.67
C MET A 310 -4.07 -13.73 3.10
N ALA A 311 -3.23 -12.73 3.39
CA ALA A 311 -3.17 -12.09 4.72
C ALA A 311 -4.53 -11.48 5.11
N ILE A 312 -5.18 -10.78 4.18
CA ILE A 312 -6.52 -10.20 4.39
C ILE A 312 -7.57 -11.30 4.66
N GLY A 313 -7.54 -12.40 3.89
CA GLY A 313 -8.39 -13.57 4.11
C GLY A 313 -8.21 -14.15 5.51
N TYR A 314 -6.96 -14.33 5.95
CA TYR A 314 -6.65 -14.82 7.29
C TYR A 314 -7.03 -13.82 8.40
N LEU A 315 -6.96 -12.50 8.18
CA LEU A 315 -7.48 -11.47 9.09
C LEU A 315 -9.00 -11.55 9.26
N ASN A 316 -9.70 -11.91 8.18
CA ASN A 316 -11.16 -12.01 8.14
C ASN A 316 -11.71 -13.39 8.52
N PHE A 317 -10.85 -14.35 8.90
CA PHE A 317 -11.20 -15.76 9.10
C PHE A 317 -11.78 -16.45 7.85
N ASP A 318 -11.50 -15.90 6.67
CA ASP A 318 -11.86 -16.50 5.39
C ASP A 318 -10.69 -17.31 4.83
N SER A 319 -10.47 -18.47 5.42
CA SER A 319 -9.46 -19.40 4.95
C SER A 319 -9.76 -19.98 3.57
N THR A 320 -11.03 -19.98 3.16
CA THR A 320 -11.43 -20.48 1.85
C THR A 320 -10.92 -19.53 0.78
N PHE A 321 -11.13 -18.23 0.97
CA PHE A 321 -10.57 -17.18 0.12
C PHE A 321 -9.04 -17.20 0.10
N ALA A 322 -8.38 -17.26 1.26
CA ALA A 322 -6.91 -17.33 1.28
C ALA A 322 -6.36 -18.57 0.53
N LYS A 323 -7.07 -19.72 0.61
CA LYS A 323 -6.71 -20.93 -0.13
C LYS A 323 -6.96 -20.81 -1.63
N SER A 324 -8.01 -20.09 -2.07
CA SER A 324 -8.23 -19.85 -3.50
C SER A 324 -7.15 -18.96 -4.10
N GLU A 325 -6.71 -17.93 -3.39
CA GLU A 325 -5.61 -17.05 -3.82
C GLU A 325 -4.32 -17.86 -4.01
N TYR A 326 -3.95 -18.70 -3.03
CA TYR A 326 -2.80 -19.60 -3.15
C TYR A 326 -2.91 -20.55 -4.35
N LYS A 327 -4.07 -21.20 -4.54
CA LYS A 327 -4.28 -22.15 -5.64
C LYS A 327 -4.18 -21.49 -7.01
N SER A 328 -4.49 -20.20 -7.11
CA SER A 328 -4.38 -19.45 -8.36
C SER A 328 -2.93 -19.19 -8.80
N ASP A 329 -1.93 -19.46 -7.94
CA ASP A 329 -0.50 -19.21 -8.21
C ASP A 329 0.43 -20.05 -7.33
N SER A 330 0.17 -21.35 -7.23
CA SER A 330 0.83 -22.20 -6.23
C SER A 330 2.35 -22.27 -6.40
N GLU A 331 2.85 -22.13 -7.64
CA GLU A 331 4.29 -22.15 -7.94
C GLU A 331 5.03 -20.93 -7.38
N ARG A 332 4.49 -19.72 -7.59
CA ARG A 332 5.10 -18.49 -7.08
C ARG A 332 4.87 -18.33 -5.58
N LEU A 333 3.74 -18.82 -5.08
CA LEU A 333 3.36 -18.75 -3.67
C LEU A 333 3.81 -19.98 -2.86
N LYS A 334 4.69 -20.83 -3.40
CA LYS A 334 5.13 -22.08 -2.76
C LYS A 334 5.64 -21.93 -1.33
N ALA A 335 6.20 -20.77 -0.99
CA ALA A 335 6.66 -20.44 0.36
C ALA A 335 5.52 -20.51 1.40
N PHE A 336 4.27 -20.27 0.99
CA PHE A 336 3.10 -20.29 1.86
C PHE A 336 2.38 -21.64 1.91
N LYS A 337 2.90 -22.67 1.24
CA LYS A 337 2.35 -24.04 1.32
C LYS A 337 2.21 -24.53 2.77
N PRO A 338 3.19 -24.33 3.68
CA PRO A 338 3.05 -24.72 5.08
C PRO A 338 1.89 -24.01 5.78
N ILE A 339 1.65 -22.73 5.50
CA ILE A 339 0.52 -21.98 6.07
C ILE A 339 -0.80 -22.57 5.57
N VAL A 340 -0.92 -22.76 4.26
CA VAL A 340 -2.17 -23.22 3.60
C VAL A 340 -2.55 -24.64 4.02
N ASP A 341 -1.59 -25.54 4.12
CA ASP A 341 -1.81 -26.93 4.49
C ASP A 341 -2.16 -27.08 5.98
N ASN A 342 -1.66 -26.19 6.83
CA ASN A 342 -1.79 -26.29 8.29
C ASN A 342 -2.72 -25.23 8.92
N TYR A 343 -3.39 -24.37 8.14
CA TYR A 343 -4.31 -23.34 8.67
C TYR A 343 -5.64 -23.24 7.90
N PRO A 344 -6.79 -23.09 8.60
CA PRO A 344 -7.01 -23.42 10.00
C PRO A 344 -7.17 -24.94 10.14
N LEU A 345 -6.57 -25.52 11.18
CA LEU A 345 -6.91 -26.88 11.60
C LEU A 345 -8.17 -26.86 12.47
N LYS A 346 -8.86 -28.00 12.54
CA LYS A 346 -10.02 -28.14 13.43
C LYS A 346 -9.54 -28.14 14.89
N PRO A 347 -10.38 -27.68 15.84
CA PRO A 347 -10.06 -27.78 17.25
C PRO A 347 -9.68 -29.20 17.66
N GLY A 348 -8.60 -29.35 18.44
CA GLY A 348 -8.06 -30.64 18.86
C GLY A 348 -7.15 -31.37 17.85
N GLU A 349 -7.02 -30.90 16.60
CA GLU A 349 -5.99 -31.38 15.68
C GLU A 349 -4.62 -30.79 16.06
N LYS A 350 -3.57 -31.62 16.16
CA LYS A 350 -2.21 -31.17 16.52
C LYS A 350 -1.64 -30.28 15.41
N ASN A 351 -1.75 -28.96 15.55
CA ASN A 351 -1.03 -28.01 14.71
C ASN A 351 0.36 -27.78 15.27
N LYS A 352 1.42 -27.96 14.46
CA LYS A 352 2.80 -27.70 14.88
C LYS A 352 3.23 -26.23 14.75
N HIS A 353 2.63 -25.44 13.85
CA HIS A 353 3.19 -24.15 13.43
C HIS A 353 2.22 -22.94 13.50
N TYR A 354 0.91 -23.11 13.26
CA TYR A 354 -0.02 -21.95 13.18
C TYR A 354 -1.33 -22.14 13.96
N PRO A 355 -1.30 -22.18 15.32
CA PRO A 355 -2.52 -22.36 16.12
C PRO A 355 -3.58 -21.28 15.84
N LYS A 356 -4.85 -21.67 15.71
CA LYS A 356 -5.98 -20.72 15.55
C LYS A 356 -6.03 -19.70 16.69
N LEU A 357 -5.74 -20.13 17.91
CA LEU A 357 -5.63 -19.29 19.10
C LEU A 357 -4.57 -18.20 18.92
N LEU A 358 -3.40 -18.56 18.41
CA LEU A 358 -2.32 -17.61 18.16
C LEU A 358 -2.74 -16.59 17.09
N ASN A 359 -3.51 -16.99 16.07
CA ASN A 359 -4.09 -16.03 15.12
C ASN A 359 -4.96 -14.99 15.78
N LEU A 360 -5.90 -15.45 16.62
CA LEU A 360 -6.81 -14.56 17.32
C LEU A 360 -6.06 -13.60 18.24
N TYR A 361 -5.06 -14.11 18.95
CA TYR A 361 -4.17 -13.30 19.78
C TYR A 361 -3.42 -12.26 18.95
N THR A 362 -2.72 -12.68 17.88
CA THR A 362 -1.98 -11.76 17.02
C THR A 362 -2.88 -10.69 16.43
N GLN A 363 -4.08 -11.03 15.95
CA GLN A 363 -5.04 -10.03 15.47
C GLN A 363 -5.42 -9.00 16.54
N CYS A 364 -5.63 -9.43 17.79
CA CYS A 364 -5.89 -8.49 18.89
C CYS A 364 -4.70 -7.57 19.11
N CYS A 365 -3.47 -8.10 19.07
CA CYS A 365 -2.27 -7.28 19.11
C CYS A 365 -2.21 -6.28 17.96
N LEU A 366 -2.49 -6.70 16.73
CA LEU A 366 -2.49 -5.80 15.56
C LEU A 366 -3.50 -4.67 15.72
N PHE A 367 -4.74 -4.97 16.12
CA PHE A 367 -5.77 -3.96 16.32
C PHE A 367 -5.47 -3.02 17.49
N TRP A 368 -4.81 -3.52 18.53
CA TRP A 368 -4.35 -2.69 19.64
C TRP A 368 -3.25 -1.71 19.21
N HIS A 369 -2.26 -2.17 18.43
CA HIS A 369 -1.15 -1.33 17.98
C HIS A 369 -1.57 -0.32 16.90
N SER A 370 -2.56 -0.65 16.08
CA SER A 370 -3.13 0.23 15.05
C SER A 370 -4.28 1.13 15.54
N ASP A 371 -4.51 1.19 16.86
CA ASP A 371 -5.60 1.96 17.49
C ASP A 371 -7.02 1.63 16.95
N ARG A 372 -7.21 0.44 16.37
CA ARG A 372 -8.50 -0.08 15.91
C ARG A 372 -9.29 -0.72 17.06
N ILE A 373 -9.65 0.10 18.05
CA ILE A 373 -10.21 -0.37 19.34
C ILE A 373 -11.56 -1.08 19.20
N ALA A 374 -12.40 -0.68 18.25
CA ALA A 374 -13.68 -1.35 17.98
C ALA A 374 -13.48 -2.81 17.53
N ASP A 375 -12.51 -3.02 16.63
CA ASP A 375 -12.15 -4.35 16.11
C ASP A 375 -11.50 -5.18 17.21
N PHE A 376 -10.61 -4.58 18.00
CA PHE A 376 -10.00 -5.20 19.18
C PHE A 376 -11.04 -5.72 20.18
N LEU A 377 -11.99 -4.87 20.62
CA LEU A 377 -13.04 -5.26 21.57
C LEU A 377 -13.94 -6.37 21.02
N THR A 378 -14.16 -6.39 19.71
CA THR A 378 -14.89 -7.48 19.03
C THR A 378 -14.09 -8.77 19.01
N ARG A 379 -12.77 -8.68 18.75
CA ARG A 379 -11.88 -9.82 18.63
C ARG A 379 -11.55 -10.46 19.98
N ILE A 380 -11.45 -9.71 21.08
CA ILE A 380 -11.29 -10.24 22.44
C ILE A 380 -12.36 -11.29 22.75
N GLY A 381 -13.63 -11.00 22.42
CA GLY A 381 -14.73 -11.91 22.72
C GLY A 381 -14.67 -13.23 21.94
N LEU A 382 -14.05 -13.22 20.75
CA LEU A 382 -13.77 -14.41 19.94
C LEU A 382 -12.54 -15.15 20.46
N PHE A 383 -11.45 -14.44 20.78
CA PHE A 383 -10.28 -15.00 21.44
C PHE A 383 -10.70 -15.81 22.67
N TYR A 384 -11.43 -15.19 23.60
CA TYR A 384 -11.93 -15.86 24.80
C TYR A 384 -12.71 -17.15 24.46
N GLU A 385 -13.75 -17.06 23.63
CA GLU A 385 -14.57 -18.24 23.29
C GLU A 385 -13.76 -19.38 22.68
N GLU A 386 -12.86 -19.07 21.75
CA GLU A 386 -12.07 -20.08 21.04
C GLU A 386 -11.00 -20.69 21.96
N THR A 387 -10.37 -19.91 22.85
CA THR A 387 -9.48 -20.46 23.88
C THR A 387 -10.19 -21.50 24.73
N LEU A 388 -11.44 -21.21 25.15
CA LEU A 388 -12.23 -22.16 25.92
C LEU A 388 -12.53 -23.43 25.12
N HIS A 389 -12.87 -23.30 23.84
CA HIS A 389 -13.19 -24.47 23.02
C HIS A 389 -11.95 -25.35 22.86
N GLU A 390 -10.79 -24.76 22.55
CA GLU A 390 -9.51 -25.50 22.44
C GLU A 390 -9.13 -26.18 23.76
N LEU A 391 -9.26 -25.50 24.90
CA LEU A 391 -9.02 -26.10 26.22
C LEU A 391 -9.94 -27.30 26.48
N ILE A 392 -11.25 -27.16 26.20
CA ILE A 392 -12.20 -28.24 26.44
C ILE A 392 -11.90 -29.43 25.51
N TYR A 393 -11.57 -29.19 24.25
CA TYR A 393 -11.18 -30.25 23.30
C TYR A 393 -9.89 -30.96 23.73
N ALA A 394 -8.84 -30.22 24.03
CA ALA A 394 -7.55 -30.79 24.37
C ALA A 394 -7.57 -31.59 25.68
N LEU A 395 -8.47 -31.24 26.60
CA LEU A 395 -8.69 -31.98 27.85
C LEU A 395 -9.69 -33.14 27.71
N GLY A 396 -10.13 -33.45 26.48
CA GLY A 396 -11.08 -34.54 26.20
C GLY A 396 -12.48 -34.27 26.78
N GLY A 397 -12.85 -33.00 26.95
CA GLY A 397 -14.17 -32.63 27.44
C GLY A 397 -15.26 -32.64 26.38
N ASP A 398 -14.89 -32.66 25.10
CA ASP A 398 -15.82 -32.69 23.97
C ASP A 398 -16.70 -33.94 23.95
N LEU A 399 -16.23 -35.07 24.48
CA LEU A 399 -16.98 -36.32 24.61
C LEU A 399 -18.20 -36.24 25.54
N TYR A 400 -18.33 -35.16 26.30
CA TYR A 400 -19.50 -34.89 27.15
C TYR A 400 -20.53 -33.98 26.49
N PHE A 401 -20.33 -33.57 25.24
CA PHE A 401 -21.22 -32.64 24.56
C PHE A 401 -21.80 -33.21 23.26
N ASP A 402 -23.12 -33.13 23.15
CA ASP A 402 -23.80 -33.30 21.87
C ASP A 402 -23.72 -31.98 21.10
N ARG A 403 -23.28 -32.03 19.84
CA ARG A 403 -23.18 -30.86 18.95
C ARG A 403 -24.17 -30.97 17.80
N PRO A 404 -25.48 -30.76 18.04
CA PRO A 404 -26.50 -30.88 17.00
C PRO A 404 -26.37 -29.80 15.90
N ARG A 405 -25.57 -28.75 16.12
CA ARG A 405 -25.22 -27.74 15.11
C ARG A 405 -23.73 -27.38 15.16
N PRO A 406 -23.09 -27.04 14.02
CA PRO A 406 -21.68 -26.66 13.95
C PRO A 406 -21.31 -25.38 14.72
N ARG A 407 -22.29 -24.57 15.14
CA ARG A 407 -22.07 -23.26 15.78
C ARG A 407 -22.83 -23.15 17.10
N GLY A 408 -22.09 -23.20 18.21
CA GLY A 408 -22.43 -22.52 19.46
C GLY A 408 -23.19 -23.31 20.53
N ASP A 409 -23.96 -24.33 20.17
CA ASP A 409 -24.81 -25.04 21.14
C ASP A 409 -24.06 -26.22 21.75
N TRP A 410 -23.33 -25.94 22.83
CA TRP A 410 -22.71 -26.95 23.69
C TRP A 410 -23.78 -27.55 24.59
N VAL A 411 -24.32 -28.70 24.18
CA VAL A 411 -25.36 -29.41 24.93
C VAL A 411 -24.70 -30.50 25.74
N LEU A 412 -24.56 -30.27 27.05
CA LEU A 412 -23.96 -31.21 27.98
C LEU A 412 -24.85 -32.45 28.12
N ASN A 413 -24.28 -33.60 27.78
CA ASN A 413 -24.86 -34.91 28.04
C ASN A 413 -24.52 -35.32 29.48
N THR A 414 -25.44 -35.00 30.40
CA THR A 414 -25.22 -35.24 31.83
C THR A 414 -25.19 -36.72 32.20
N ASN A 415 -25.80 -37.61 31.39
CA ASN A 415 -25.69 -39.04 31.63
C ASN A 415 -24.27 -39.53 31.38
N ASP A 416 -23.68 -39.15 30.24
CA ASP A 416 -22.29 -39.48 29.94
C ASP A 416 -21.33 -38.89 30.95
N LEU A 417 -21.51 -37.62 31.32
CA LEU A 417 -20.68 -36.97 32.34
C LEU A 417 -20.75 -37.71 33.69
N LEU A 418 -21.94 -38.03 34.20
CA LEU A 418 -22.11 -38.70 35.49
C LEU A 418 -21.71 -40.18 35.49
N ASN A 419 -21.73 -40.83 34.33
CA ASN A 419 -21.32 -42.23 34.19
C ASN A 419 -19.80 -42.36 34.03
N LYS A 420 -19.18 -41.46 33.26
CA LYS A 420 -17.76 -41.55 32.89
C LYS A 420 -16.86 -40.71 33.79
N ASN A 421 -17.32 -39.59 34.34
CA ASN A 421 -16.50 -38.71 35.18
C ASN A 421 -17.34 -37.95 36.25
N PHE A 422 -17.73 -38.67 37.30
CA PHE A 422 -18.49 -38.10 38.42
C PHE A 422 -17.75 -36.96 39.15
N ALA A 423 -16.42 -37.06 39.27
CA ALA A 423 -15.60 -36.04 39.92
C ALA A 423 -15.68 -34.69 39.18
N LEU A 424 -15.58 -34.71 37.85
CA LEU A 424 -15.78 -33.54 37.00
C LEU A 424 -17.19 -32.95 37.17
N ALA A 425 -18.22 -33.79 37.17
CA ALA A 425 -19.61 -33.35 37.36
C ALA A 425 -19.80 -32.63 38.71
N GLN A 426 -19.22 -33.18 39.78
CA GLN A 426 -19.32 -32.60 41.12
C GLN A 426 -18.54 -31.30 41.23
N LYS A 427 -17.32 -31.24 40.67
CA LYS A 427 -16.50 -30.02 40.66
C LYS A 427 -17.16 -28.90 39.85
N PHE A 428 -17.66 -29.21 38.67
CA PHE A 428 -18.37 -28.25 37.82
C PHE A 428 -19.59 -27.66 38.53
N TYR A 429 -20.40 -28.50 39.19
CA TYR A 429 -21.53 -28.02 39.99
C TYR A 429 -21.10 -27.12 41.16
N GLN A 430 -20.01 -27.48 41.87
CA GLN A 430 -19.48 -26.65 42.96
C GLN A 430 -19.11 -25.25 42.47
N ILE A 431 -18.42 -25.15 41.33
CA ILE A 431 -18.00 -23.86 40.74
C ILE A 431 -19.23 -23.04 40.33
N GLU A 432 -20.20 -23.64 39.63
CA GLU A 432 -21.44 -22.96 39.22
C GLU A 432 -22.26 -22.48 40.43
N LYS A 433 -22.31 -23.26 41.52
CA LYS A 433 -23.04 -22.91 42.75
C LYS A 433 -22.42 -21.71 43.47
N VAL A 434 -21.09 -21.64 43.56
CA VAL A 434 -20.40 -20.51 44.22
C VAL A 434 -20.71 -19.19 43.49
N MET A 435 -20.60 -19.16 42.16
CA MET A 435 -20.94 -17.95 41.41
C MET A 435 -22.43 -17.61 41.42
N GLY A 436 -23.33 -18.59 41.48
CA GLY A 436 -24.77 -18.35 41.62
C GLY A 436 -25.12 -17.57 42.90
N LYS A 437 -24.31 -17.71 43.97
CA LYS A 437 -24.45 -16.92 45.20
C LYS A 437 -23.92 -15.49 45.05
N GLU A 438 -22.83 -15.30 44.29
CA GLU A 438 -22.23 -13.98 44.03
C GLU A 438 -23.13 -13.08 43.16
N LYS A 439 -23.91 -13.65 42.24
CA LYS A 439 -24.76 -12.89 41.30
C LYS A 439 -26.14 -12.49 41.83
N GLY A 440 -26.53 -12.86 43.06
CA GLY A 440 -27.86 -12.55 43.63
C GLY A 440 -29.06 -13.20 42.91
N LYS A 441 -28.81 -14.05 41.92
CA LYS A 441 -29.77 -14.93 41.23
C LYS A 441 -29.08 -16.27 41.00
N GLU A 442 -29.77 -17.39 41.27
CA GLU A 442 -29.29 -18.69 40.78
C GLU A 442 -29.03 -18.58 39.28
N LEU A 443 -27.80 -18.84 38.83
CA LEU A 443 -27.45 -18.89 37.41
C LEU A 443 -28.46 -19.77 36.67
N ALA A 444 -28.77 -19.41 35.43
CA ALA A 444 -29.75 -20.13 34.61
C ALA A 444 -29.51 -21.65 34.60
N LEU A 445 -28.24 -22.10 34.63
CA LEU A 445 -27.89 -23.51 34.67
C LEU A 445 -28.20 -24.17 36.03
N VAL A 446 -27.76 -23.61 37.16
CA VAL A 446 -28.04 -24.18 38.50
C VAL A 446 -29.54 -24.20 38.78
N SER A 447 -30.25 -23.13 38.41
CA SER A 447 -31.72 -23.09 38.51
C SER A 447 -32.39 -24.13 37.59
N GLN A 448 -31.88 -24.34 36.37
CA GLN A 448 -32.37 -25.40 35.47
C GLN A 448 -32.07 -26.81 35.99
N LEU A 449 -30.90 -27.03 36.60
CA LEU A 449 -30.52 -28.30 37.23
C LEU A 449 -31.39 -28.61 38.45
N ASN A 450 -31.66 -27.60 39.29
CA ASN A 450 -32.57 -27.70 40.44
C ASN A 450 -34.01 -27.96 39.98
N LYS A 451 -34.53 -27.19 39.01
CA LYS A 451 -35.85 -27.41 38.39
C LYS A 451 -35.97 -28.77 37.67
N GLY A 452 -34.85 -29.32 37.23
CA GLY A 452 -34.77 -30.64 36.61
C GLY A 452 -34.80 -31.81 37.60
N ASN A 453 -34.85 -31.56 38.92
CA ASN A 453 -34.65 -32.55 39.99
C ASN A 453 -33.32 -33.32 39.87
N CYS A 454 -32.31 -32.68 39.27
CA CYS A 454 -31.03 -33.33 38.98
C CYS A 454 -30.11 -33.40 40.20
N ILE A 455 -30.44 -32.65 41.26
CA ILE A 455 -29.64 -32.49 42.46
C ILE A 455 -30.53 -32.64 43.70
N ILE A 456 -30.13 -33.52 44.63
CA ILE A 456 -30.76 -33.68 45.95
C ILE A 456 -29.66 -33.60 47.00
N GLY A 457 -29.81 -32.71 47.98
CA GLY A 457 -28.85 -32.55 49.08
C GLY A 457 -27.42 -32.27 48.59
N ASP A 458 -27.26 -31.40 47.59
CA ASP A 458 -25.98 -31.07 46.94
C ASP A 458 -25.28 -32.22 46.20
N ARG A 459 -26.00 -33.30 45.89
CA ARG A 459 -25.49 -34.44 45.13
C ARG A 459 -26.33 -34.69 43.89
N TRP A 460 -25.67 -35.07 42.81
CA TRP A 460 -26.32 -35.48 41.56
C TRP A 460 -27.21 -36.71 41.77
N LYS A 461 -28.47 -36.66 41.29
CA LYS A 461 -29.42 -37.78 41.31
C LYS A 461 -29.54 -38.40 39.92
N LYS A 462 -29.32 -39.71 39.78
CA LYS A 462 -29.60 -40.47 38.54
C LYS A 462 -31.07 -40.95 38.51
N PRO A 463 -31.66 -41.18 37.31
CA PRO A 463 -31.13 -40.87 35.97
C PRO A 463 -31.47 -39.45 35.53
N LEU A 464 -30.61 -38.85 34.69
CA LEU A 464 -30.81 -37.52 34.12
C LEU A 464 -31.13 -37.66 32.63
N SER A 465 -32.39 -37.87 32.26
CA SER A 465 -32.79 -37.93 30.84
C SER A 465 -32.73 -36.57 30.12
N LYS A 466 -32.21 -35.50 30.74
CA LYS A 466 -32.25 -34.13 30.22
C LYS A 466 -30.88 -33.66 29.76
N GLN A 467 -30.85 -33.14 28.53
CA GLN A 467 -29.72 -32.44 27.93
C GLN A 467 -29.69 -30.98 28.41
N PHE A 468 -28.51 -30.44 28.74
CA PHE A 468 -28.37 -29.05 29.24
C PHE A 468 -27.52 -28.21 28.32
N LYS A 469 -28.06 -27.10 27.81
CA LYS A 469 -27.29 -26.14 27.00
C LYS A 469 -26.44 -25.26 27.91
N LEU A 470 -25.13 -25.15 27.64
CA LEU A 470 -24.28 -24.17 28.31
C LEU A 470 -24.57 -22.78 27.72
N PRO A 471 -25.15 -21.83 28.50
CA PRO A 471 -25.75 -20.62 27.93
C PRO A 471 -24.75 -19.52 27.52
N GLY A 472 -23.45 -19.63 27.86
CA GLY A 472 -22.43 -18.63 27.47
C GLY A 472 -21.01 -18.87 28.02
N ARG A 473 -20.08 -17.93 27.71
CA ARG A 473 -18.64 -17.96 28.07
C ARG A 473 -18.36 -18.38 29.51
N ILE A 474 -19.11 -17.81 30.44
CA ILE A 474 -18.91 -17.99 31.88
C ILE A 474 -19.08 -19.47 32.27
N THR A 475 -20.14 -20.11 31.81
CA THR A 475 -20.40 -21.52 32.11
C THR A 475 -19.41 -22.45 31.40
N LYS A 476 -19.02 -22.13 30.16
CA LYS A 476 -17.97 -22.87 29.45
C LYS A 476 -16.61 -22.76 30.14
N ARG A 477 -16.26 -21.58 30.64
CA ARG A 477 -15.06 -21.37 31.48
C ARG A 477 -15.10 -22.27 32.70
N ASN A 478 -16.21 -22.26 33.45
CA ASN A 478 -16.33 -23.08 34.65
C ASN A 478 -16.17 -24.58 34.35
N PHE A 479 -16.71 -25.04 33.22
CA PHE A 479 -16.50 -26.41 32.77
C PHE A 479 -15.03 -26.70 32.44
N ALA A 480 -14.36 -25.80 31.71
CA ALA A 480 -12.93 -25.91 31.40
C ALA A 480 -12.04 -25.92 32.65
N ILE A 481 -12.36 -25.08 33.65
CA ILE A 481 -11.66 -25.08 34.95
C ILE A 481 -11.90 -26.38 35.70
N ALA A 482 -13.13 -26.89 35.74
CA ALA A 482 -13.43 -28.17 36.35
C ALA A 482 -12.69 -29.34 35.66
N LEU A 483 -12.57 -29.30 34.31
CA LEU A 483 -11.77 -30.25 33.55
C LEU A 483 -10.30 -30.22 33.95
N LEU A 484 -9.71 -29.03 34.05
CA LEU A 484 -8.31 -28.87 34.45
C LEU A 484 -8.04 -29.42 35.86
N GLU A 485 -8.89 -29.07 36.83
CA GLU A 485 -8.73 -29.49 38.22
C GLU A 485 -8.99 -30.99 38.45
N THR A 486 -9.71 -31.64 37.54
CA THR A 486 -10.01 -33.08 37.60
C THR A 486 -9.23 -33.91 36.60
N SER A 487 -8.32 -33.29 35.84
CA SER A 487 -7.54 -33.98 34.82
C SER A 487 -6.51 -34.92 35.45
N PRO A 488 -6.47 -36.20 35.05
CA PRO A 488 -5.50 -37.17 35.55
C PRO A 488 -4.10 -36.99 34.95
N SER A 489 -3.94 -36.20 33.87
CA SER A 489 -2.69 -36.07 33.11
C SER A 489 -1.74 -34.98 33.63
N LEU A 490 -2.11 -34.27 34.70
CA LEU A 490 -1.37 -33.14 35.25
C LEU A 490 -1.17 -33.32 36.76
N SER A 491 -0.05 -32.84 37.30
CA SER A 491 0.17 -32.91 38.75
C SER A 491 -0.78 -31.95 39.48
N ARG A 492 -1.31 -32.38 40.64
CA ARG A 492 -2.34 -31.63 41.38
C ARG A 492 -1.97 -30.18 41.68
N LYS A 493 -0.69 -29.92 42.01
CA LYS A 493 -0.17 -28.56 42.29
C LYS A 493 -0.09 -27.69 41.02
N GLN A 494 0.23 -28.29 39.86
CA GLN A 494 0.24 -27.60 38.59
C GLN A 494 -1.18 -27.31 38.10
N CYS A 495 -2.12 -28.26 38.23
CA CYS A 495 -3.54 -28.04 37.93
C CYS A 495 -4.09 -26.84 38.70
N ASP A 496 -3.90 -26.82 40.01
CA ASP A 496 -4.48 -25.79 40.88
C ASP A 496 -3.91 -24.40 40.57
N THR A 497 -2.62 -24.31 40.21
CA THR A 497 -1.99 -23.02 39.89
C THR A 497 -2.42 -22.52 38.50
N THR A 498 -2.33 -23.38 37.48
CA THR A 498 -2.70 -23.02 36.10
C THR A 498 -4.20 -22.72 35.97
N ALA A 499 -5.06 -23.52 36.63
CA ALA A 499 -6.50 -23.28 36.63
C ALA A 499 -6.87 -21.94 37.28
N LYS A 500 -6.22 -21.58 38.39
CA LYS A 500 -6.42 -20.28 39.05
C LYS A 500 -5.97 -19.11 38.17
N SER A 501 -4.80 -19.21 37.54
CA SER A 501 -4.29 -18.15 36.65
C SER A 501 -5.18 -17.96 35.41
N LEU A 502 -5.60 -19.05 34.76
CA LEU A 502 -6.55 -18.99 33.64
C LEU A 502 -7.90 -18.40 34.07
N LEU A 503 -8.44 -18.84 35.22
CA LEU A 503 -9.69 -18.32 35.76
C LEU A 503 -9.60 -16.80 36.01
N TYR A 504 -8.51 -16.34 36.63
CA TYR A 504 -8.26 -14.92 36.86
C TYR A 504 -8.20 -14.15 35.53
N GLY A 505 -7.39 -14.62 34.58
CA GLY A 505 -7.26 -13.96 33.28
C GLY A 505 -8.60 -13.85 32.54
N PHE A 506 -9.38 -14.94 32.48
CA PHE A 506 -10.70 -14.91 31.85
C PHE A 506 -11.69 -13.99 32.55
N LYS A 507 -11.71 -13.96 33.89
CA LYS A 507 -12.52 -13.02 34.66
C LYS A 507 -12.16 -11.57 34.34
N SER A 508 -10.87 -11.27 34.19
CA SER A 508 -10.41 -9.93 33.84
C SER A 508 -10.80 -9.47 32.44
N LEU A 509 -11.19 -10.38 31.55
CA LEU A 509 -11.74 -10.08 30.22
C LEU A 509 -13.27 -10.03 30.16
N ASP A 510 -13.99 -10.55 31.17
CA ASP A 510 -15.47 -10.63 31.17
C ASP A 510 -16.10 -9.25 30.98
N TYR A 511 -15.63 -8.26 31.75
CA TYR A 511 -16.13 -6.89 31.69
C TYR A 511 -16.05 -6.32 30.28
N TRP A 512 -14.89 -6.42 29.61
CA TRP A 512 -14.69 -5.87 28.27
C TRP A 512 -15.50 -6.60 27.21
N CYS A 513 -15.66 -7.92 27.34
CA CYS A 513 -16.54 -8.71 26.47
C CYS A 513 -18.01 -8.28 26.58
N LEU A 514 -18.48 -7.95 27.79
CA LEU A 514 -19.84 -7.49 28.06
C LEU A 514 -20.05 -6.02 27.64
N LYS A 515 -19.06 -5.18 27.93
CA LYS A 515 -19.10 -3.73 27.68
C LYS A 515 -18.94 -3.39 26.19
N ARG A 516 -18.40 -4.30 25.37
CA ARG A 516 -18.20 -4.14 23.91
C ARG A 516 -19.37 -3.44 23.23
N ASN A 517 -20.58 -4.01 23.28
CA ASN A 517 -21.74 -3.47 22.55
C ASN A 517 -22.09 -2.05 23.00
N LYS A 518 -21.98 -1.77 24.30
CA LYS A 518 -22.27 -0.45 24.87
C LYS A 518 -21.22 0.59 24.47
N LEU A 519 -19.95 0.18 24.37
CA LEU A 519 -18.85 1.04 23.91
C LEU A 519 -18.94 1.28 22.40
N VAL A 520 -19.13 0.22 21.61
CA VAL A 520 -19.12 0.28 20.15
C VAL A 520 -20.30 1.10 19.59
N HIS A 521 -21.47 0.99 20.21
CA HIS A 521 -22.65 1.74 19.81
C HIS A 521 -22.85 3.03 20.63
N GLY A 522 -21.84 3.44 21.40
CA GLY A 522 -21.87 4.68 22.17
C GLY A 522 -21.63 5.92 21.29
N ALA A 523 -22.35 7.01 21.54
CA ALA A 523 -22.22 8.26 20.77
C ALA A 523 -20.94 9.07 21.04
N ARG A 524 -20.05 8.60 21.92
CA ARG A 524 -18.84 9.33 22.37
C ARG A 524 -17.54 8.89 21.68
N GLY A 525 -17.63 8.07 20.63
CA GLY A 525 -16.47 7.48 19.98
C GLY A 525 -15.81 6.38 20.82
N ILE A 526 -14.82 5.69 20.22
CA ILE A 526 -14.12 4.55 20.83
C ILE A 526 -12.61 4.80 20.74
N SER A 527 -11.93 4.77 21.88
CA SER A 527 -10.47 4.92 21.97
C SER A 527 -9.95 4.24 23.24
N LYS A 528 -8.62 4.06 23.34
CA LYS A 528 -7.96 3.54 24.56
C LYS A 528 -8.29 4.42 25.78
N GLN A 529 -8.27 5.73 25.58
CA GLN A 529 -8.65 6.70 26.60
C GLN A 529 -10.12 6.55 27.02
N ARG A 530 -11.04 6.37 26.06
CA ARG A 530 -12.46 6.15 26.39
C ARG A 530 -12.68 4.86 27.15
N MET A 531 -11.91 3.81 26.87
CA MET A 531 -11.95 2.57 27.66
C MET A 531 -11.63 2.86 29.14
N LYS A 532 -10.54 3.57 29.41
CA LYS A 532 -10.13 3.97 30.77
C LYS A 532 -11.24 4.73 31.50
N GLU A 533 -11.81 5.76 30.85
CA GLU A 533 -12.89 6.57 31.41
C GLU A 533 -14.11 5.71 31.76
N VAL A 534 -14.53 4.83 30.85
CA VAL A 534 -15.74 4.03 31.04
C VAL A 534 -15.57 2.99 32.15
N LEU A 535 -14.37 2.42 32.32
CA LEU A 535 -14.09 1.55 33.46
C LEU A 535 -14.17 2.32 34.78
N GLN A 536 -13.62 3.54 34.83
CA GLN A 536 -13.68 4.39 36.01
C GLN A 536 -15.12 4.82 36.33
N GLU A 537 -15.88 5.27 35.32
CA GLU A 537 -17.30 5.63 35.42
C GLU A 537 -18.12 4.48 36.03
N ASP A 538 -17.94 3.25 35.51
CA ASP A 538 -18.66 2.08 36.01
C ASP A 538 -18.23 1.69 37.44
N ARG A 539 -16.93 1.76 37.76
CA ARG A 539 -16.44 1.48 39.13
C ARG A 539 -17.04 2.44 40.15
N GLU A 540 -17.03 3.73 39.85
CA GLU A 540 -17.61 4.75 40.72
C GLU A 540 -19.12 4.60 40.85
N PHE A 541 -19.80 4.28 39.74
CA PHE A 541 -21.23 4.01 39.74
C PHE A 541 -21.56 2.83 40.66
N TYR A 542 -20.91 1.68 40.50
CA TYR A 542 -21.24 0.49 41.30
C TYR A 542 -20.69 0.52 42.74
N ALA A 543 -19.74 1.41 43.04
CA ALA A 543 -19.26 1.63 44.42
C ALA A 543 -20.22 2.45 45.29
N LYS A 544 -21.08 3.29 44.70
CA LYS A 544 -22.05 4.13 45.43
C LYS A 544 -23.38 3.41 45.65
N GLU A 545 -24.03 3.68 46.78
CA GLU A 545 -25.42 3.25 46.98
C GLU A 545 -26.32 3.88 45.91
N GLN A 546 -27.04 3.01 45.19
CA GLN A 546 -27.87 3.44 44.08
C GLN A 546 -29.27 3.87 44.57
N PRO A 547 -29.84 4.97 44.05
CA PRO A 547 -31.22 5.34 44.33
C PRO A 547 -32.19 4.20 44.03
N LYS A 548 -33.27 4.09 44.82
CA LYS A 548 -34.35 3.13 44.55
C LYS A 548 -34.92 3.38 43.15
N GLY A 549 -34.99 2.33 42.34
CA GLY A 549 -35.52 2.38 40.97
C GLY A 549 -34.46 2.50 39.87
N THR A 550 -33.18 2.68 40.20
CA THR A 550 -32.09 2.66 39.22
C THR A 550 -31.95 1.27 38.59
N TRP A 551 -31.93 1.21 37.26
CA TRP A 551 -31.66 -0.02 36.53
C TRP A 551 -30.19 -0.42 36.72
N ILE A 552 -29.95 -1.63 37.25
CA ILE A 552 -28.62 -2.18 37.51
C ILE A 552 -28.32 -3.24 36.45
N ASP A 553 -27.24 -3.04 35.69
CA ASP A 553 -26.67 -4.11 34.88
C ASP A 553 -25.84 -5.02 35.78
N TYR A 554 -26.44 -6.12 36.22
CA TYR A 554 -25.80 -7.06 37.13
C TYR A 554 -24.58 -7.75 36.49
N ASP A 555 -24.54 -7.94 35.17
CA ASP A 555 -23.38 -8.58 34.54
C ASP A 555 -22.17 -7.63 34.53
N ILE A 556 -22.39 -6.33 34.34
CA ILE A 556 -21.34 -5.32 34.51
C ILE A 556 -20.95 -5.19 35.98
N LYS A 557 -21.93 -5.05 36.90
CA LYS A 557 -21.66 -4.95 38.35
C LYS A 557 -20.78 -6.08 38.86
N ASN A 558 -21.02 -7.30 38.40
CA ASN A 558 -20.32 -8.50 38.88
C ASN A 558 -18.95 -8.72 38.20
N SER A 559 -18.63 -7.99 37.13
CA SER A 559 -17.37 -8.14 36.39
C SER A 559 -16.43 -6.94 36.53
N VAL A 560 -16.95 -5.76 36.87
CA VAL A 560 -16.17 -4.51 36.94
C VAL A 560 -15.04 -4.53 37.99
N GLY A 561 -15.23 -5.29 39.08
CA GLY A 561 -14.22 -5.44 40.13
C GLY A 561 -13.01 -6.28 39.71
N ASP A 562 -13.23 -7.28 38.86
CA ASP A 562 -12.18 -8.18 38.35
C ASP A 562 -11.56 -7.66 37.03
N ALA A 563 -12.14 -6.60 36.45
CA ALA A 563 -11.79 -6.08 35.12
C ALA A 563 -10.32 -5.61 35.04
N SER A 564 -9.62 -6.07 33.99
CA SER A 564 -8.28 -5.55 33.69
C SER A 564 -8.33 -4.08 33.31
N GLU A 565 -7.31 -3.33 33.71
CA GLU A 565 -7.06 -2.01 33.13
C GLU A 565 -6.81 -2.13 31.63
N HIS A 566 -7.20 -1.10 30.87
CA HIS A 566 -7.09 -1.11 29.42
C HIS A 566 -5.66 -1.39 28.92
N ASP A 567 -4.65 -0.84 29.58
CA ASP A 567 -3.22 -1.01 29.25
C ASP A 567 -2.67 -2.41 29.58
N LYS A 568 -3.33 -3.16 30.47
CA LYS A 568 -2.95 -4.53 30.87
C LYS A 568 -3.70 -5.61 30.11
N LEU A 569 -4.56 -5.26 29.15
CA LEU A 569 -5.39 -6.25 28.45
C LEU A 569 -4.56 -7.22 27.62
N LEU A 570 -3.54 -6.73 26.92
CA LEU A 570 -2.65 -7.59 26.16
C LEU A 570 -1.87 -8.53 27.08
N ASP A 571 -1.35 -8.06 28.20
CA ASP A 571 -0.62 -8.91 29.17
C ASP A 571 -1.49 -10.07 29.67
N VAL A 572 -2.76 -9.80 29.97
CA VAL A 572 -3.73 -10.84 30.36
C VAL A 572 -3.95 -11.84 29.23
N MET A 573 -4.09 -11.36 27.98
CA MET A 573 -4.26 -12.23 26.81
C MET A 573 -3.02 -13.06 26.50
N THR A 574 -1.83 -12.48 26.68
CA THR A 574 -0.53 -13.15 26.57
C THR A 574 -0.46 -14.30 27.55
N GLU A 575 -0.79 -14.04 28.82
CA GLU A 575 -0.74 -15.05 29.88
C GLU A 575 -1.74 -16.17 29.62
N ILE A 576 -2.97 -15.85 29.20
CA ILE A 576 -3.97 -16.85 28.80
C ILE A 576 -3.44 -17.71 27.64
N SER A 577 -2.84 -17.09 26.62
CA SER A 577 -2.31 -17.78 25.44
C SER A 577 -1.14 -18.69 25.81
N ARG A 578 -0.20 -18.19 26.61
CA ARG A 578 0.96 -18.93 27.13
C ARG A 578 0.52 -20.16 27.91
N LEU A 579 -0.32 -19.98 28.93
CA LEU A 579 -0.82 -21.07 29.75
C LEU A 579 -1.61 -22.10 28.93
N THR A 580 -2.42 -21.64 27.98
CA THR A 580 -3.19 -22.53 27.11
C THR A 580 -2.27 -23.36 26.22
N LEU A 581 -1.28 -22.74 25.56
CA LEU A 581 -0.34 -23.45 24.70
C LEU A 581 0.64 -24.34 25.49
N GLU A 582 0.98 -24.01 26.74
CA GLU A 582 1.72 -24.92 27.62
C GLU A 582 0.95 -26.19 27.95
N LEU A 583 -0.38 -26.09 28.05
CA LEU A 583 -1.26 -27.22 28.33
C LEU A 583 -1.53 -28.08 27.10
N ILE A 584 -1.81 -27.46 25.95
CA ILE A 584 -2.35 -28.14 24.77
C ILE A 584 -1.34 -28.27 23.62
N GLY A 585 -0.24 -27.51 23.67
CA GLY A 585 0.75 -27.45 22.61
C GLY A 585 1.57 -28.74 22.47
N THR A 586 2.10 -28.96 21.27
CA THR A 586 3.02 -30.07 21.02
C THR A 586 4.30 -29.91 21.85
N PRO A 587 5.07 -31.00 22.10
CA PRO A 587 6.37 -30.88 22.77
C PRO A 587 7.29 -29.81 22.16
N GLU A 588 7.28 -29.68 20.83
CA GLU A 588 8.08 -28.70 20.08
C GLU A 588 7.61 -27.28 20.36
N GLN A 589 6.29 -27.02 20.36
CA GLN A 589 5.72 -25.71 20.70
C GLN A 589 6.03 -25.31 22.14
N ARG A 590 6.00 -26.27 23.06
CA ARG A 590 6.33 -26.02 24.46
C ARG A 590 7.82 -25.72 24.67
N SER A 591 8.71 -26.32 23.87
CA SER A 591 10.13 -25.97 23.87
C SER A 591 10.33 -24.55 23.33
N LEU A 592 9.70 -24.24 22.19
CA LEU A 592 9.76 -22.93 21.53
C LEU A 592 9.31 -21.79 22.46
N LEU A 593 8.19 -21.99 23.17
CA LEU A 593 7.66 -21.01 24.14
C LEU A 593 8.59 -20.77 25.33
N ARG A 594 9.39 -21.78 25.72
CA ARG A 594 10.36 -21.67 26.81
C ARG A 594 11.66 -21.02 26.36
N GLU A 595 12.06 -21.25 25.11
CA GLU A 595 13.29 -20.72 24.51
C GLU A 595 13.13 -19.28 24.03
N ASN A 596 11.91 -18.88 23.62
CA ASN A 596 11.59 -17.54 23.14
C ASN A 596 10.52 -16.87 24.02
N PRO A 597 10.89 -16.22 25.15
CA PRO A 597 9.93 -15.51 26.00
C PRO A 597 9.23 -14.34 25.27
N GLY A 598 9.82 -13.81 24.19
CA GLY A 598 9.23 -12.83 23.29
C GLY A 598 8.18 -13.41 22.33
N TYR A 599 7.79 -14.68 22.46
CA TYR A 599 6.89 -15.37 21.51
C TYR A 599 5.53 -14.70 21.31
N PHE A 600 5.07 -13.97 22.33
CA PHE A 600 3.82 -13.25 22.29
C PHE A 600 4.00 -11.75 22.05
N GLU A 601 5.23 -11.28 21.79
CA GLU A 601 5.50 -9.89 21.48
C GLU A 601 5.30 -9.62 19.99
N PRO A 602 4.25 -8.87 19.60
CA PRO A 602 3.94 -8.63 18.19
C PRO A 602 5.03 -7.88 17.42
N GLN A 603 6.01 -7.28 18.11
CA GLN A 603 7.12 -6.53 17.51
C GLN A 603 8.39 -7.37 17.34
N ASN A 604 8.55 -8.48 18.07
CA ASN A 604 9.78 -9.25 18.16
C ASN A 604 9.71 -10.64 17.51
N GLU A 605 8.59 -11.01 16.90
CA GLU A 605 8.39 -12.36 16.35
C GLU A 605 8.37 -12.47 14.83
N VAL A 606 9.21 -13.39 14.36
CA VAL A 606 9.47 -13.79 12.96
C VAL A 606 8.44 -14.80 12.42
N TYR A 607 7.49 -15.28 13.25
CA TYR A 607 6.64 -16.44 12.93
C TYR A 607 5.16 -16.20 13.18
N TYR A 608 4.62 -15.15 12.56
CA TYR A 608 3.19 -15.11 12.37
C TYR A 608 2.83 -14.93 10.90
N ILE A 609 1.71 -15.54 10.47
CA ILE A 609 1.22 -15.58 9.08
C ILE A 609 1.35 -14.21 8.40
N TYR A 610 1.06 -13.14 9.14
CA TYR A 610 1.15 -11.75 8.69
C TYR A 610 2.59 -11.25 8.50
N SER A 611 3.50 -11.58 9.42
CA SER A 611 4.94 -11.26 9.30
C SER A 611 5.58 -12.04 8.16
N GLU A 612 5.26 -13.33 8.01
CA GLU A 612 5.77 -14.16 6.93
C GLU A 612 5.33 -13.64 5.56
N ILE A 613 4.03 -13.36 5.40
CA ILE A 613 3.49 -12.78 4.17
C ILE A 613 4.11 -11.39 3.94
N GLY A 614 4.12 -10.51 4.95
CA GLY A 614 4.65 -9.16 4.83
C GLY A 614 6.14 -9.14 4.45
N ASN A 615 6.97 -9.93 5.14
CA ASN A 615 8.40 -10.05 4.85
C ASN A 615 8.64 -10.64 3.46
N TRP A 616 7.89 -11.68 3.09
CA TRP A 616 7.99 -12.27 1.75
C TRP A 616 7.63 -11.26 0.67
N VAL A 617 6.56 -10.47 0.85
CA VAL A 617 6.20 -9.39 -0.08
C VAL A 617 7.34 -8.39 -0.20
N VAL A 618 7.86 -7.88 0.92
CA VAL A 618 8.98 -6.92 0.91
C VAL A 618 10.21 -7.49 0.20
N GLN A 619 10.58 -8.74 0.48
CA GLN A 619 11.71 -9.41 -0.16
C GLN A 619 11.51 -9.56 -1.67
N ASN A 620 10.33 -9.94 -2.13
CA ASN A 620 10.04 -10.08 -3.57
C ASN A 620 10.08 -8.73 -4.30
N LEU A 621 9.57 -7.67 -3.66
CA LEU A 621 9.67 -6.31 -4.19
C LEU A 621 11.13 -5.82 -4.26
N GLU A 622 11.95 -6.16 -3.27
CA GLU A 622 13.40 -5.86 -3.29
C GLU A 622 14.14 -6.65 -4.38
N ILE A 623 13.80 -7.94 -4.58
CA ILE A 623 14.34 -8.77 -5.66
C ILE A 623 13.95 -8.23 -7.03
N ASP A 624 12.72 -7.73 -7.22
CA ASP A 624 12.30 -7.10 -8.48
C ASP A 624 13.13 -5.86 -8.80
N ILE A 625 13.48 -5.06 -7.79
CA ILE A 625 14.40 -3.92 -7.96
C ILE A 625 15.79 -4.41 -8.39
N LEU A 626 16.36 -5.40 -7.71
CA LEU A 626 17.71 -5.90 -7.94
C LEU A 626 17.85 -6.67 -9.26
N THR A 627 16.84 -7.42 -9.65
CA THR A 627 16.86 -8.21 -10.91
C THR A 627 16.88 -7.27 -12.12
N ALA A 628 16.15 -6.15 -12.05
CA ALA A 628 16.22 -5.11 -13.09
C ALA A 628 17.62 -4.45 -13.21
N LEU A 629 18.45 -4.48 -12.15
CA LEU A 629 19.81 -3.94 -12.19
C LEU A 629 20.81 -4.91 -12.83
N LYS A 630 20.55 -6.23 -12.80
CA LYS A 630 21.42 -7.27 -13.39
C LYS A 630 21.22 -7.51 -14.88
N VAL A 631 20.16 -6.95 -15.47
CA VAL A 631 19.88 -7.01 -16.92
C VAL A 631 20.59 -5.87 -17.68
N ARG A 632 21.27 -4.96 -16.96
CA ARG A 632 22.25 -4.01 -17.51
C ARG A 632 23.65 -4.60 -17.39
#